data_AF-A0A3A0FKJ3-F1
#
_entry.id   AF-A0A3A0FKJ3-F1
#
_cell.length_a   1.000
_cell.length_b   1.000
_cell.length_c   1.000
_cell.angle_alpha   90.00
_cell.angle_beta   90.00
_cell.angle_gamma   90.00
#
_symmetry.space_group_name_H-M   'P 1'
#
loop_
_entity.id
_entity.type
_entity.pdbx_description
1 polymer ?
#
loop_
_entity_poly.entity_id
_entity_poly.type
_entity_poly.pdbx_seq_one_letter_code
_entity_poly.pdbx_strand_id
1 'polypeptide(L)'
;MRPAAATLLVLLVACGVGVRALRWPEVFVGDAIVFPIGDAYYHLRRAEYTLANPGRVLLFDPLVNQPDGAWIPWPPLHTLLLAGAAHVAGGTREALERVAAWYPPLLGAATALPVYGAARSVGGPGVALLAAAIAALLPASVTYSDLGNADHHVTVSFFGALWLWGALLAMRADGGRRLAAAQALAAAGRLGVVFTWAGSLLYVLIADGACVAIALLCGRVRLLRATALGLAACAVVAWLAVPLLGPPVGGPYSTLALSYLHPAAMAALAFQALACAWLEARRPARGVAL
;
A
#
# COMPACT_ATOMS: atom_id res chain seq x y z
N MET A 1 -25.37 -0.39 0.58
CA MET A 1 -25.15 -1.83 0.85
C MET A 1 -26.38 -2.36 1.58
N ARG A 2 -26.90 -3.56 1.27
CA ARG A 2 -27.99 -4.12 2.10
C ARG A 2 -27.46 -4.34 3.52
N PRO A 3 -28.23 -4.06 4.59
CA PRO A 3 -27.74 -4.10 5.96
C PRO A 3 -27.06 -5.45 6.30
N ALA A 4 -27.62 -6.57 5.85
CA ALA A 4 -27.03 -7.90 6.04
C ALA A 4 -25.61 -8.06 5.47
N ALA A 5 -25.31 -7.48 4.30
CA ALA A 5 -23.97 -7.56 3.71
C ALA A 5 -22.95 -6.69 4.48
N ALA A 6 -23.39 -5.57 5.03
CA ALA A 6 -22.57 -4.74 5.91
C ALA A 6 -22.20 -5.48 7.18
N THR A 7 -23.21 -6.09 7.83
CA THR A 7 -23.03 -6.90 9.03
C THR A 7 -22.07 -8.06 8.76
N LEU A 8 -22.24 -8.78 7.65
CA LEU A 8 -21.35 -9.90 7.33
C LEU A 8 -19.90 -9.44 7.12
N LEU A 9 -19.68 -8.32 6.42
CA LEU A 9 -18.33 -7.78 6.23
C LEU A 9 -17.68 -7.40 7.58
N VAL A 10 -18.42 -6.79 8.50
CA VAL A 10 -17.94 -6.48 9.85
C VAL A 10 -17.58 -7.76 10.61
N LEU A 11 -18.44 -8.78 10.56
CA LEU A 11 -18.17 -10.07 11.18
C LEU A 11 -16.95 -10.76 10.58
N LEU A 12 -16.74 -10.67 9.26
CA LEU A 12 -15.56 -11.20 8.59
C LEU A 12 -14.28 -10.50 9.04
N VAL A 13 -14.30 -9.17 9.17
CA VAL A 13 -13.16 -8.40 9.69
C VAL A 13 -12.88 -8.80 11.14
N ALA A 14 -13.90 -8.86 12.00
CA ALA A 14 -13.74 -9.28 13.39
C ALA A 14 -13.18 -10.71 13.51
N CYS A 15 -13.69 -11.64 12.69
CA CYS A 15 -13.17 -13.01 12.60
C CYS A 15 -11.70 -13.01 12.14
N GLY A 16 -11.37 -12.21 11.12
CA GLY A 16 -9.99 -12.06 10.63
C GLY A 16 -9.00 -11.55 11.68
N VAL A 17 -9.44 -10.65 12.57
CA VAL A 17 -8.65 -10.23 13.74
C VAL A 17 -8.48 -11.39 14.71
N GLY A 18 -9.56 -12.10 15.05
CA GLY A 18 -9.53 -13.25 15.97
C GLY A 18 -8.58 -14.35 15.50
N VAL A 19 -8.60 -14.70 14.21
CA VAL A 19 -7.71 -15.71 13.61
C VAL A 19 -6.24 -15.28 13.69
N ARG A 20 -5.94 -13.99 13.43
CA ARG A 20 -4.56 -13.47 13.53
C ARG A 20 -4.06 -13.34 14.97
N ALA A 21 -4.99 -13.28 15.94
CA ALA A 21 -4.69 -13.25 17.36
C ALA A 21 -4.53 -14.64 18.00
N LEU A 22 -4.63 -15.74 17.25
CA LEU A 22 -4.51 -17.10 17.80
C LEU A 22 -3.16 -17.37 18.48
N ARG A 23 -2.08 -16.67 18.08
CA ARG A 23 -0.75 -16.75 18.70
C ARG A 23 -0.59 -15.87 19.93
N TRP A 24 -1.69 -15.41 20.55
CA TRP A 24 -1.67 -14.60 21.76
C TRP A 24 -0.72 -15.10 22.86
N PRO A 25 -0.70 -16.40 23.23
CA PRO A 25 0.16 -16.88 24.31
C PRO A 25 1.66 -16.83 23.98
N GLU A 26 2.02 -16.75 22.69
CA GLU A 26 3.41 -16.66 22.25
C GLU A 26 3.90 -15.21 22.22
N VAL A 27 2.98 -14.25 22.05
CA VAL A 27 3.29 -12.82 21.95
C VAL A 27 3.20 -12.12 23.30
N PHE A 28 2.19 -12.43 24.11
CA PHE A 28 2.01 -11.82 25.43
C PHE A 28 2.44 -12.80 26.51
N VAL A 29 3.67 -12.66 26.99
CA VAL A 29 4.32 -13.58 27.94
C VAL A 29 4.63 -12.86 29.25
N GLY A 30 3.79 -13.09 30.27
CA GLY A 30 3.87 -12.34 31.53
C GLY A 30 3.64 -10.86 31.26
N ASP A 31 4.58 -10.01 31.70
CA ASP A 31 4.54 -8.56 31.48
C ASP A 31 5.24 -8.11 30.18
N ALA A 32 5.75 -9.06 29.37
CA ALA A 32 6.49 -8.77 28.16
C ALA A 32 5.66 -9.01 26.88
N ILE A 33 5.93 -8.21 25.85
CA ILE A 33 5.48 -8.43 24.48
C ILE A 33 6.67 -8.97 23.67
N VAL A 34 6.55 -10.21 23.22
CA VAL A 34 7.57 -10.94 22.46
C VAL A 34 7.21 -10.88 20.98
N PHE A 35 8.13 -10.37 20.17
CA PHE A 35 7.98 -10.29 18.72
C PHE A 35 8.68 -11.49 18.08
N PRO A 36 8.23 -11.97 16.90
CA PRO A 36 8.94 -13.00 16.16
C PRO A 36 10.34 -12.48 15.76
N ILE A 37 11.32 -13.38 15.79
CA ILE A 37 12.69 -13.08 15.34
C ILE A 37 12.65 -12.69 13.86
N GLY A 38 13.31 -11.58 13.51
CA GLY A 38 13.39 -11.06 12.14
C GLY A 38 13.08 -9.56 12.06
N ASP A 39 12.38 -9.16 11.00
CA ASP A 39 12.16 -7.75 10.64
C ASP A 39 11.32 -6.99 11.67
N ALA A 40 10.43 -7.67 12.41
CA ALA A 40 9.55 -7.06 13.40
C ALA A 40 10.31 -6.23 14.46
N TYR A 41 11.40 -6.78 15.02
CA TYR A 41 12.21 -6.07 16.00
C TYR A 41 12.92 -4.85 15.40
N TYR A 42 13.30 -4.92 14.13
CA TYR A 42 13.95 -3.79 13.47
C TYR A 42 12.96 -2.67 13.10
N HIS A 43 11.74 -3.03 12.69
CA HIS A 43 10.66 -2.07 12.53
C HIS A 43 10.31 -1.38 13.87
N LEU A 44 10.27 -2.14 14.96
CA LEU A 44 10.08 -1.59 16.31
C LEU A 44 11.19 -0.60 16.67
N ARG A 45 12.46 -0.96 16.44
CA ARG A 45 13.63 -0.07 16.66
C ARG A 45 13.52 1.24 15.89
N ARG A 46 13.14 1.17 14.60
CA ARG A 46 12.97 2.38 13.78
C ARG A 46 11.80 3.24 14.27
N ALA A 47 10.72 2.61 14.72
CA ALA A 47 9.56 3.31 15.26
C ALA A 47 9.86 3.93 16.63
N GLU A 48 10.64 3.26 17.49
CA GLU A 48 11.10 3.76 18.79
C GLU A 48 11.97 5.02 18.60
N TYR A 49 12.92 4.98 17.65
CA TYR A 49 13.69 6.17 17.28
C TYR A 49 12.80 7.32 16.83
N THR A 50 11.82 7.04 15.96
CA THR A 50 10.89 8.04 15.42
C THR A 50 9.98 8.64 16.50
N LEU A 51 9.52 7.80 17.45
CA LEU A 51 8.71 8.23 18.58
C LEU A 51 9.50 9.14 19.52
N ALA A 52 10.78 8.81 19.79
CA ALA A 52 11.67 9.64 20.59
C ALA A 52 12.14 10.92 19.88
N ASN A 53 12.04 10.98 18.55
CA ASN A 53 12.49 12.10 17.72
C ASN A 53 11.41 12.54 16.73
N PRO A 54 10.36 13.26 17.18
CA PRO A 54 9.26 13.70 16.32
C PRO A 54 9.76 14.42 15.06
N GLY A 55 9.24 14.01 13.90
CA GLY A 55 9.65 14.56 12.59
C GLY A 55 10.91 13.95 11.99
N ARG A 56 11.56 12.99 12.66
CA ARG A 56 12.74 12.28 12.14
C ARG A 56 12.48 10.78 12.07
N VAL A 57 13.04 10.14 11.05
CA VAL A 57 13.04 8.67 10.90
C VAL A 57 14.49 8.19 10.93
N LEU A 58 14.74 7.01 11.48
CA LEU A 58 16.06 6.38 11.41
C LEU A 58 16.33 5.95 9.95
N LEU A 59 17.27 6.65 9.30
CA LEU A 59 17.67 6.42 7.90
C LEU A 59 19.03 5.72 7.80
N PHE A 60 19.94 5.99 8.73
CA PHE A 60 21.22 5.29 8.88
C PHE A 60 21.32 4.78 10.32
N ASP A 61 21.76 3.54 10.48
CA ASP A 61 21.87 2.89 11.77
C ASP A 61 23.30 2.40 12.02
N PRO A 62 24.03 3.00 12.97
CA PRO A 62 25.39 2.57 13.31
C PRO A 62 25.43 1.27 14.13
N LEU A 63 24.30 0.78 14.65
CA LEU A 63 24.27 -0.42 15.50
C LEU A 63 24.11 -1.73 14.70
N VAL A 64 23.95 -1.64 13.39
CA VAL A 64 23.92 -2.80 12.48
C VAL A 64 25.13 -2.79 11.57
N ASN A 65 25.52 -3.95 11.04
CA ASN A 65 26.66 -4.07 10.12
C ASN A 65 27.96 -3.45 10.67
N GLN A 66 28.33 -3.84 11.89
CA GLN A 66 29.57 -3.38 12.54
C GLN A 66 30.79 -3.77 11.68
N PRO A 67 31.78 -2.86 11.47
CA PRO A 67 31.93 -1.53 12.07
C PRO A 67 31.32 -0.36 11.29
N ASP A 68 30.78 -0.61 10.11
CA ASP A 68 30.48 0.45 9.14
C ASP A 68 29.09 1.09 9.33
N GLY A 69 28.18 0.44 10.04
CA GLY A 69 26.78 0.84 10.04
C GLY A 69 26.05 0.41 8.75
N ALA A 70 24.77 0.72 8.65
CA ALA A 70 24.03 0.54 7.40
C ALA A 70 22.98 1.63 7.14
N TRP A 71 22.83 2.00 5.87
CA TRP A 71 21.66 2.73 5.38
C TRP A 71 20.46 1.79 5.33
N ILE A 72 19.31 2.30 5.77
CA ILE A 72 18.09 1.51 5.86
C ILE A 72 17.36 1.56 4.50
N PRO A 73 17.14 0.41 3.83
CA PRO A 73 16.54 0.39 2.50
C PRO A 73 15.05 0.71 2.50
N TRP A 74 14.37 0.48 3.62
CA TRP A 74 12.91 0.58 3.72
C TRP A 74 12.40 2.02 3.76
N PRO A 75 11.47 2.38 2.87
CA PRO A 75 10.75 3.65 2.92
C PRO A 75 10.04 3.90 4.27
N PRO A 76 9.75 5.18 4.62
CA PRO A 76 9.42 5.53 5.99
C PRO A 76 7.94 5.33 6.40
N LEU A 77 7.00 5.10 5.47
CA LEU A 77 5.56 5.17 5.79
C LEU A 77 5.15 4.21 6.90
N HIS A 78 5.57 2.95 6.83
CA HIS A 78 5.23 1.96 7.84
C HIS A 78 5.75 2.38 9.24
N THR A 79 7.00 2.83 9.33
CA THR A 79 7.59 3.36 10.56
C THR A 79 6.82 4.55 11.11
N LEU A 80 6.44 5.49 10.23
CA LEU A 80 5.67 6.68 10.61
C LEU A 80 4.26 6.32 11.11
N LEU A 81 3.62 5.31 10.52
CA LEU A 81 2.32 4.82 10.97
C LEU A 81 2.41 4.16 12.35
N LEU A 82 3.41 3.32 12.60
CA LEU A 82 3.64 2.71 13.91
C LEU A 82 3.93 3.77 14.98
N ALA A 83 4.90 4.66 14.73
CA ALA A 83 5.27 5.70 15.67
C ALA A 83 4.13 6.70 15.92
N GLY A 84 3.39 7.09 14.87
CA GLY A 84 2.23 7.97 14.98
C GLY A 84 1.08 7.34 15.78
N ALA A 85 0.77 6.07 15.54
CA ALA A 85 -0.23 5.34 16.32
C ALA A 85 0.21 5.18 17.79
N ALA A 86 1.50 4.89 18.05
CA ALA A 86 2.05 4.85 19.40
C ALA A 86 1.97 6.20 20.11
N HIS A 87 2.23 7.29 19.41
CA HIS A 87 2.10 8.65 19.93
C HIS A 87 0.67 8.94 20.39
N VAL A 88 -0.34 8.60 19.57
CA VAL A 88 -1.76 8.74 19.93
C VAL A 88 -2.15 7.82 21.09
N ALA A 89 -1.54 6.63 21.19
CA ALA A 89 -1.80 5.65 22.24
C ALA A 89 -1.07 5.94 23.57
N GLY A 90 -0.46 7.12 23.73
CA GLY A 90 0.17 7.57 24.98
C GLY A 90 1.65 7.92 24.86
N GLY A 91 2.27 7.66 23.70
CA GLY A 91 3.64 8.09 23.41
C GLY A 91 4.74 7.43 24.23
N THR A 92 4.44 6.29 24.87
CA THR A 92 5.41 5.50 25.64
C THR A 92 5.95 4.33 24.82
N ARG A 93 7.07 3.75 25.26
CA ARG A 93 7.59 2.50 24.69
C ARG A 93 6.57 1.35 24.79
N GLU A 94 5.88 1.25 25.93
CA GLU A 94 4.82 0.24 26.11
C GLU A 94 3.67 0.44 25.12
N ALA A 95 3.25 1.69 24.88
CA ALA A 95 2.24 2.01 23.86
C ALA A 95 2.73 1.58 22.46
N LEU A 96 4.00 1.82 22.15
CA LEU A 96 4.60 1.38 20.89
C LEU A 96 4.62 -0.14 20.75
N GLU A 97 5.02 -0.88 21.77
CA GLU A 97 5.05 -2.35 21.74
C GLU A 97 3.64 -2.92 21.54
N ARG A 98 2.63 -2.39 22.25
CA ARG A 98 1.21 -2.77 22.05
C ARG A 98 0.70 -2.45 20.65
N VAL A 99 1.03 -1.26 20.13
CA VAL A 99 0.68 -0.85 18.77
C VAL A 99 1.34 -1.76 17.75
N ALA A 100 2.65 -2.02 17.87
CA ALA A 100 3.38 -2.89 16.95
C ALA A 100 2.83 -4.32 16.96
N ALA A 101 2.40 -4.84 18.12
CA ALA A 101 1.79 -6.16 18.22
C ALA A 101 0.43 -6.24 17.52
N TRP A 102 -0.43 -5.22 17.70
CA TRP A 102 -1.81 -5.22 17.20
C TRP A 102 -1.99 -4.57 15.82
N TYR A 103 -1.04 -3.80 15.34
CA TYR A 103 -1.09 -3.16 14.03
C TYR A 103 -1.28 -4.17 12.88
N PRO A 104 -0.52 -5.29 12.82
CA PRO A 104 -0.68 -6.30 11.78
C PRO A 104 -2.06 -6.97 11.78
N PRO A 105 -2.60 -7.52 12.89
CA PRO A 105 -3.90 -8.18 12.87
C PRO A 105 -5.04 -7.24 12.49
N LEU A 106 -4.99 -5.99 12.96
CA LEU A 106 -6.00 -4.99 12.65
C LEU A 106 -5.95 -4.57 11.18
N LEU A 107 -4.78 -4.23 10.65
CA LEU A 107 -4.65 -3.79 9.26
C LEU A 107 -4.83 -4.94 8.26
N GLY A 108 -4.36 -6.13 8.61
CA GLY A 108 -4.52 -7.35 7.82
C GLY A 108 -5.99 -7.71 7.65
N ALA A 109 -6.77 -7.69 8.74
CA ALA A 109 -8.21 -7.88 8.66
C ALA A 109 -8.92 -6.72 7.92
N ALA A 110 -8.51 -5.47 8.16
CA ALA A 110 -9.06 -4.30 7.48
C ALA A 110 -8.81 -4.30 5.97
N THR A 111 -7.79 -5.02 5.47
CA THR A 111 -7.53 -5.23 4.04
C THR A 111 -8.70 -5.90 3.32
N ALA A 112 -9.56 -6.63 4.04
CA ALA A 112 -10.80 -7.17 3.48
C ALA A 112 -11.75 -6.07 2.96
N LEU A 113 -11.70 -4.85 3.51
CA LEU A 113 -12.54 -3.72 3.10
C LEU A 113 -12.22 -3.21 1.68
N PRO A 114 -10.97 -2.82 1.34
CA PRO A 114 -10.64 -2.46 -0.03
C PRO A 114 -10.76 -3.65 -0.99
N VAL A 115 -10.49 -4.88 -0.55
CA VAL A 115 -10.74 -6.08 -1.37
C VAL A 115 -12.22 -6.23 -1.71
N TYR A 116 -13.12 -6.06 -0.74
CA TYR A 116 -14.55 -6.04 -0.97
C TYR A 116 -14.92 -4.96 -2.00
N GLY A 117 -14.40 -3.74 -1.85
CA GLY A 117 -14.64 -2.63 -2.77
C GLY A 117 -14.18 -2.92 -4.20
N ALA A 118 -12.97 -3.46 -4.35
CA ALA A 118 -12.40 -3.89 -5.62
C ALA A 118 -13.27 -4.98 -6.28
N ALA A 119 -13.56 -6.06 -5.57
CA ALA A 119 -14.38 -7.17 -6.06
C ALA A 119 -15.82 -6.74 -6.39
N ARG A 120 -16.40 -5.80 -5.63
CA ARG A 120 -17.72 -5.22 -5.90
C ARG A 120 -17.76 -4.41 -7.20
N SER A 121 -16.61 -3.93 -7.66
CA SER A 121 -16.48 -3.23 -8.94
C SER A 121 -16.52 -4.21 -10.10
N VAL A 122 -16.09 -5.47 -9.92
CA VAL A 122 -16.10 -6.49 -10.99
C VAL A 122 -17.38 -7.34 -10.95
N GLY A 123 -17.90 -7.63 -9.75
CA GLY A 123 -19.03 -8.53 -9.55
C GLY A 123 -20.11 -8.01 -8.60
N GLY A 124 -21.06 -8.89 -8.28
CA GLY A 124 -22.14 -8.62 -7.33
C GLY A 124 -21.68 -8.61 -5.86
N PRO A 125 -22.58 -8.28 -4.91
CA PRO A 125 -22.28 -8.30 -3.48
C PRO A 125 -21.78 -9.66 -2.97
N GLY A 126 -22.28 -10.78 -3.50
CA GLY A 126 -21.83 -12.12 -3.12
C GLY A 126 -20.37 -12.40 -3.49
N VAL A 127 -19.95 -12.01 -4.70
CA VAL A 127 -18.55 -12.12 -5.15
C VAL A 127 -17.65 -11.25 -4.27
N ALA A 128 -18.11 -10.05 -3.93
CA ALA A 128 -17.36 -9.15 -3.06
C ALA A 128 -17.19 -9.69 -1.64
N LEU A 129 -18.26 -10.27 -1.07
CA LEU A 129 -18.20 -10.93 0.25
C LEU A 129 -17.28 -12.15 0.24
N LEU A 130 -17.32 -12.97 -0.81
CA LEU A 130 -16.44 -14.11 -0.96
C LEU A 130 -14.97 -13.67 -1.07
N ALA A 131 -14.67 -12.67 -1.89
CA ALA A 131 -13.32 -12.13 -2.02
C ALA A 131 -12.81 -11.55 -0.69
N ALA A 132 -13.67 -10.84 0.05
CA ALA A 132 -13.33 -10.30 1.37
C ALA A 132 -13.08 -11.42 2.39
N ALA A 133 -13.90 -12.49 2.37
CA ALA A 133 -13.71 -13.66 3.24
C ALA A 133 -12.39 -14.38 2.93
N ILE A 134 -12.06 -14.56 1.65
CA ILE A 134 -10.77 -15.12 1.24
C ILE A 134 -9.64 -14.22 1.76
N ALA A 135 -9.66 -12.91 1.50
CA ALA A 135 -8.60 -12.02 1.99
C ALA A 135 -8.48 -12.03 3.53
N ALA A 136 -9.60 -12.05 4.25
CA ALA A 136 -9.61 -12.08 5.70
C ALA A 136 -9.08 -13.40 6.30
N LEU A 137 -9.27 -14.54 5.62
CA LEU A 137 -9.01 -15.87 6.22
C LEU A 137 -7.94 -16.68 5.48
N LEU A 138 -7.41 -16.20 4.35
CA LEU A 138 -6.38 -16.89 3.58
C LEU A 138 -5.13 -17.08 4.46
N PRO A 139 -4.63 -18.32 4.64
CA PRO A 139 -3.49 -18.59 5.52
C PRO A 139 -2.27 -17.73 5.21
N ALA A 140 -1.94 -17.54 3.93
CA ALA A 140 -0.84 -16.67 3.53
C ALA A 140 -1.03 -15.22 4.00
N SER A 141 -2.25 -14.66 3.92
CA SER A 141 -2.51 -13.32 4.44
C SER A 141 -2.40 -13.30 5.97
N VAL A 142 -2.93 -14.30 6.65
CA VAL A 142 -2.87 -14.42 8.12
C VAL A 142 -1.43 -14.49 8.60
N THR A 143 -0.57 -15.30 7.99
CA THR A 143 0.84 -15.46 8.39
C THR A 143 1.65 -14.16 8.26
N TYR A 144 1.38 -13.34 7.25
CA TYR A 144 2.07 -12.05 7.07
C TYR A 144 1.45 -10.89 7.86
N SER A 145 0.44 -11.18 8.69
CA SER A 145 -0.23 -10.15 9.51
C SER A 145 -0.69 -10.71 10.85
N ASP A 146 -0.03 -11.75 11.34
CA ASP A 146 -0.32 -12.32 12.65
C ASP A 146 0.11 -11.37 13.77
N LEU A 147 -0.48 -11.58 14.94
CA LEU A 147 -0.17 -10.81 16.14
C LEU A 147 1.35 -10.83 16.41
N GLY A 148 1.92 -9.67 16.71
CA GLY A 148 3.35 -9.53 16.96
C GLY A 148 4.21 -9.39 15.69
N ASN A 149 3.73 -9.70 14.49
CA ASN A 149 4.53 -9.57 13.27
C ASN A 149 4.50 -8.14 12.70
N ALA A 150 5.22 -7.24 13.37
CA ALA A 150 5.30 -5.81 13.05
C ALA A 150 6.07 -5.48 11.74
N ASP A 151 6.02 -6.37 10.75
CA ASP A 151 6.62 -6.19 9.44
C ASP A 151 5.71 -5.36 8.52
N HIS A 152 6.31 -4.69 7.54
CA HIS A 152 5.67 -3.77 6.62
C HIS A 152 4.78 -4.44 5.55
N HIS A 153 4.87 -5.77 5.37
CA HIS A 153 4.10 -6.50 4.35
C HIS A 153 2.57 -6.32 4.45
N VAL A 154 2.04 -6.23 5.67
CA VAL A 154 0.61 -5.94 5.88
C VAL A 154 0.21 -4.55 5.37
N THR A 155 1.09 -3.56 5.54
CA THR A 155 0.89 -2.19 5.03
C THR A 155 0.91 -2.16 3.51
N VAL A 156 1.84 -2.90 2.89
CA VAL A 156 1.89 -3.07 1.42
C VAL A 156 0.58 -3.68 0.91
N SER A 157 0.08 -4.71 1.57
CA SER A 157 -1.15 -5.42 1.19
C SER A 157 -2.38 -4.52 1.25
N PHE A 158 -2.52 -3.74 2.34
CA PHE A 158 -3.63 -2.81 2.52
C PHE A 158 -3.65 -1.72 1.43
N PHE A 159 -2.52 -1.04 1.22
CA PHE A 159 -2.44 0.03 0.23
C PHE A 159 -2.49 -0.50 -1.21
N GLY A 160 -1.97 -1.71 -1.47
CA GLY A 160 -2.12 -2.39 -2.75
C GLY A 160 -3.58 -2.71 -3.06
N ALA A 161 -4.35 -3.22 -2.09
CA ALA A 161 -5.78 -3.44 -2.25
C ALA A 161 -6.55 -2.12 -2.46
N LEU A 162 -6.17 -1.05 -1.75
CA LEU A 162 -6.76 0.27 -1.92
C LEU A 162 -6.53 0.83 -3.33
N TRP A 163 -5.31 0.64 -3.83
CA TRP A 163 -4.94 1.04 -5.18
C TRP A 163 -5.73 0.26 -6.23
N LEU A 164 -5.81 -1.07 -6.11
CA LEU A 164 -6.61 -1.92 -6.99
C LEU A 164 -8.09 -1.48 -7.00
N TRP A 165 -8.64 -1.17 -5.82
CA TRP A 165 -10.00 -0.66 -5.72
C TRP A 165 -10.18 0.66 -6.47
N GLY A 166 -9.28 1.63 -6.27
CA GLY A 166 -9.29 2.90 -7.00
C GLY A 166 -9.18 2.72 -8.51
N ALA A 167 -8.29 1.84 -8.98
CA ALA A 167 -8.13 1.52 -10.39
C ALA A 167 -9.41 0.94 -11.02
N LEU A 168 -10.04 -0.02 -10.34
CA LEU A 168 -11.30 -0.62 -10.81
C LEU A 168 -12.48 0.36 -10.77
N LEU A 169 -12.54 1.25 -9.78
CA LEU A 169 -13.52 2.33 -9.76
C LEU A 169 -13.31 3.30 -10.92
N ALA A 170 -12.06 3.61 -11.27
CA ALA A 170 -11.74 4.52 -12.37
C ALA A 170 -12.20 3.93 -13.71
N MET A 171 -12.11 2.61 -13.88
CA MET A 171 -12.67 1.89 -15.03
C MET A 171 -14.19 1.93 -15.08
N ARG A 172 -14.89 2.14 -13.97
CA ARG A 172 -16.36 2.19 -13.93
C ARG A 172 -16.92 3.59 -13.88
N ALA A 173 -16.07 4.60 -13.78
CA ALA A 173 -16.49 5.98 -13.68
C ALA A 173 -17.22 6.43 -14.95
N ASP A 174 -18.44 6.93 -14.76
CA ASP A 174 -19.34 7.47 -15.78
C ASP A 174 -19.25 9.02 -15.87
N GLY A 175 -18.53 9.66 -14.95
CA GLY A 175 -18.36 11.12 -14.91
C GLY A 175 -17.04 11.56 -14.31
N GLY A 176 -16.64 12.80 -14.60
CA GLY A 176 -15.35 13.36 -14.21
C GLY A 176 -15.11 13.37 -12.70
N ARG A 177 -16.13 13.69 -11.89
CA ARG A 177 -16.01 13.69 -10.42
C ARG A 177 -15.71 12.30 -9.85
N ARG A 178 -16.42 11.27 -10.33
CA ARG A 178 -16.21 9.88 -9.90
C ARG A 178 -14.85 9.35 -10.37
N LEU A 179 -14.44 9.71 -11.59
CA LEU A 179 -13.12 9.36 -12.11
C LEU A 179 -12.00 10.00 -11.28
N ALA A 180 -12.13 11.29 -10.93
CA ALA A 180 -11.16 11.98 -10.09
C ALA A 180 -11.06 11.36 -8.70
N ALA A 181 -12.19 11.05 -8.05
CA ALA A 181 -12.20 10.37 -6.75
C ALA A 181 -11.55 8.99 -6.81
N ALA A 182 -11.82 8.22 -7.86
CA ALA A 182 -11.21 6.91 -8.07
C ALA A 182 -9.69 7.00 -8.29
N GLN A 183 -9.22 8.00 -9.06
CA GLN A 183 -7.79 8.25 -9.25
C GLN A 183 -7.11 8.77 -8.00
N ALA A 184 -7.79 9.55 -7.15
CA ALA A 184 -7.27 9.95 -5.85
C ALA A 184 -7.09 8.73 -4.93
N LEU A 185 -8.06 7.80 -4.91
CA LEU A 185 -7.95 6.54 -4.19
C LEU A 185 -6.79 5.68 -4.71
N ALA A 186 -6.65 5.58 -6.03
CA ALA A 186 -5.56 4.87 -6.69
C ALA A 186 -4.20 5.50 -6.34
N ALA A 187 -4.09 6.83 -6.37
CA ALA A 187 -2.87 7.56 -6.02
C ALA A 187 -2.49 7.39 -4.54
N ALA A 188 -3.47 7.43 -3.63
CA ALA A 188 -3.25 7.17 -2.21
C ALA A 188 -2.71 5.75 -1.97
N GLY A 189 -3.32 4.74 -2.61
CA GLY A 189 -2.82 3.37 -2.56
C GLY A 189 -1.42 3.23 -3.18
N ARG A 190 -1.19 3.80 -4.37
CA ARG A 190 0.13 3.75 -5.04
C ARG A 190 1.22 4.38 -4.18
N LEU A 191 1.01 5.59 -3.67
CA LEU A 191 1.96 6.24 -2.76
C LEU A 191 2.14 5.43 -1.48
N GLY A 192 1.06 4.86 -0.94
CA GLY A 192 1.12 3.96 0.21
C GLY A 192 2.08 2.79 -0.01
N VAL A 193 2.00 2.11 -1.15
CA VAL A 193 2.90 0.99 -1.49
C VAL A 193 4.33 1.49 -1.74
N VAL A 194 4.51 2.57 -2.53
CA VAL A 194 5.83 3.13 -2.86
C VAL A 194 6.59 3.62 -1.63
N PHE A 195 5.90 4.25 -0.69
CA PHE A 195 6.49 4.73 0.56
C PHE A 195 6.53 3.68 1.67
N THR A 196 6.16 2.43 1.39
CA THR A 196 6.29 1.30 2.31
C THR A 196 7.38 0.32 1.87
N TRP A 197 7.50 0.03 0.57
CA TRP A 197 8.38 -1.02 0.07
C TRP A 197 9.01 -0.68 -1.28
N ALA A 198 10.33 -0.84 -1.40
CA ALA A 198 11.06 -0.59 -2.64
C ALA A 198 10.70 -1.59 -3.76
N GLY A 199 10.30 -2.82 -3.42
CA GLY A 199 9.80 -3.78 -4.41
C GLY A 199 8.48 -3.37 -5.09
N SER A 200 7.84 -2.30 -4.63
CA SER A 200 6.61 -1.73 -5.21
C SER A 200 6.71 -1.37 -6.69
N LEU A 201 7.93 -1.13 -7.20
CA LEU A 201 8.15 -0.80 -8.61
C LEU A 201 7.54 -1.86 -9.55
N LEU A 202 7.66 -3.15 -9.20
CA LEU A 202 7.06 -4.24 -9.97
C LEU A 202 5.54 -4.09 -10.03
N TYR A 203 4.91 -3.76 -8.91
CA TYR A 203 3.47 -3.58 -8.84
C TYR A 203 3.04 -2.37 -9.67
N VAL A 204 3.75 -1.24 -9.57
CA VAL A 204 3.53 -0.03 -10.41
C VAL A 204 3.52 -0.38 -11.88
N LEU A 205 4.56 -1.06 -12.36
CA LEU A 205 4.68 -1.43 -13.77
C LEU A 205 3.55 -2.36 -14.23
N ILE A 206 3.18 -3.35 -13.42
CA ILE A 206 2.13 -4.31 -13.79
C ILE A 206 0.74 -3.68 -13.71
N ALA A 207 0.36 -3.10 -12.57
CA ALA A 207 -1.01 -2.66 -12.33
C ALA A 207 -1.35 -1.36 -13.08
N ASP A 208 -0.46 -0.35 -13.07
CA ASP A 208 -0.71 0.87 -13.85
C ASP A 208 -0.48 0.62 -15.34
N GLY A 209 0.51 -0.20 -15.71
CA GLY A 209 0.71 -0.63 -17.09
C GLY A 209 -0.52 -1.32 -17.65
N ALA A 210 -1.14 -2.24 -16.89
CA ALA A 210 -2.40 -2.87 -17.27
C ALA A 210 -3.55 -1.86 -17.38
N CYS A 211 -3.64 -0.88 -16.46
CA CYS A 211 -4.65 0.17 -16.55
C CYS A 211 -4.51 1.02 -17.82
N VAL A 212 -3.29 1.40 -18.17
CA VAL A 212 -2.98 2.15 -19.40
C VAL A 212 -3.31 1.31 -20.63
N ALA A 213 -2.89 0.04 -20.66
CA ALA A 213 -3.17 -0.88 -21.75
C ALA A 213 -4.68 -1.08 -21.96
N ILE A 214 -5.44 -1.36 -20.89
CA ILE A 214 -6.90 -1.55 -20.96
C ILE A 214 -7.58 -0.26 -21.40
N ALA A 215 -7.18 0.89 -20.86
CA ALA A 215 -7.75 2.17 -21.26
C ALA A 215 -7.50 2.48 -22.74
N LEU A 216 -6.32 2.13 -23.27
CA LEU A 216 -5.99 2.24 -24.70
C LEU A 216 -6.82 1.26 -25.55
N LEU A 217 -6.87 -0.02 -25.18
CA LEU A 217 -7.60 -1.05 -25.93
C LEU A 217 -9.10 -0.73 -26.02
N CYS A 218 -9.66 -0.12 -24.98
CA CYS A 218 -11.05 0.32 -24.94
C CYS A 218 -11.27 1.75 -25.49
N GLY A 219 -10.25 2.42 -26.03
CA GLY A 219 -10.37 3.78 -26.58
C GLY A 219 -10.77 4.87 -25.56
N ARG A 220 -10.49 4.66 -24.27
CA ARG A 220 -10.98 5.51 -23.17
C ARG A 220 -10.01 6.67 -22.89
N VAL A 221 -9.98 7.65 -23.80
CA VAL A 221 -9.10 8.84 -23.73
C VAL A 221 -9.14 9.55 -22.37
N ARG A 222 -10.34 9.73 -21.79
CA ARG A 222 -10.50 10.38 -20.47
C ARG A 222 -9.81 9.59 -19.36
N LEU A 223 -9.91 8.26 -19.37
CA LEU A 223 -9.26 7.39 -18.40
C LEU A 223 -7.74 7.44 -18.57
N LEU A 224 -7.23 7.38 -19.81
CA LEU A 224 -5.79 7.52 -20.08
C LEU A 224 -5.22 8.83 -19.52
N ARG A 225 -5.88 9.96 -19.79
CA ARG A 225 -5.46 11.28 -19.27
C ARG A 225 -5.49 11.31 -17.75
N ALA A 226 -6.55 10.78 -17.13
CA ALA A 226 -6.68 10.79 -15.68
C ALA A 226 -5.64 9.90 -14.99
N THR A 227 -5.39 8.70 -15.53
CA THR A 227 -4.32 7.80 -15.05
C THR A 227 -2.95 8.45 -15.20
N ALA A 228 -2.68 9.12 -16.32
CA ALA A 228 -1.43 9.82 -16.53
C ALA A 228 -1.20 10.94 -15.52
N LEU A 229 -2.21 11.77 -15.25
CA LEU A 229 -2.14 12.82 -14.25
C LEU A 229 -1.90 12.26 -12.85
N GLY A 230 -2.58 11.17 -12.49
CA GLY A 230 -2.36 10.49 -11.22
C GLY A 230 -0.94 9.94 -11.07
N LEU A 231 -0.42 9.29 -12.11
CA LEU A 231 0.97 8.80 -12.15
C LEU A 231 1.99 9.94 -12.05
N ALA A 232 1.80 11.01 -12.81
CA ALA A 232 2.68 12.18 -12.78
C ALA A 232 2.70 12.84 -11.40
N ALA A 233 1.54 12.99 -10.75
CA ALA A 233 1.46 13.51 -9.40
C ALA A 233 2.21 12.63 -8.39
N CYS A 234 2.03 11.31 -8.45
CA CYS A 234 2.77 10.38 -7.61
C CYS A 234 4.28 10.42 -7.89
N ALA A 235 4.68 10.55 -9.16
CA ALA A 235 6.08 10.69 -9.56
C ALA A 235 6.71 11.94 -8.95
N VAL A 236 6.03 13.08 -8.99
CA VAL A 236 6.52 14.32 -8.37
C VAL A 236 6.69 14.15 -6.86
N VAL A 237 5.70 13.58 -6.16
CA VAL A 237 5.78 13.36 -4.71
C VAL A 237 6.96 12.43 -4.36
N ALA A 238 7.11 11.32 -5.06
CA ALA A 238 8.23 10.40 -4.83
C ALA A 238 9.59 11.03 -5.18
N TRP A 239 9.67 11.80 -6.28
CA TRP A 239 10.89 12.50 -6.69
C TRP A 239 11.38 13.48 -5.63
N LEU A 240 10.46 14.27 -5.07
CA LEU A 240 10.78 15.22 -4.00
C LEU A 240 11.17 14.53 -2.69
N ALA A 241 10.69 13.32 -2.44
CA ALA A 241 10.99 12.58 -1.22
C ALA A 241 12.35 11.87 -1.24
N VAL A 242 12.81 11.36 -2.38
CA VAL A 242 14.09 10.63 -2.50
C VAL A 242 15.26 11.34 -1.79
N PRO A 243 15.56 12.62 -2.02
CA PRO A 243 16.69 13.28 -1.35
C PRO A 243 16.51 13.42 0.16
N LEU A 244 15.29 13.32 0.69
CA LEU A 244 14.99 13.41 2.12
C LEU A 244 15.23 12.09 2.87
N LEU A 245 15.44 10.99 2.15
CA LEU A 245 15.62 9.65 2.72
C LEU A 245 17.09 9.22 2.82
N GLY A 246 18.03 10.10 2.44
CA GLY A 246 19.44 9.76 2.34
C GLY A 246 19.81 9.05 1.03
N PRO A 247 21.08 8.68 0.83
CA PRO A 247 21.53 7.98 -0.37
C PRO A 247 20.87 6.59 -0.46
N PRO A 248 20.16 6.28 -1.56
CA PRO A 248 19.52 4.99 -1.71
C PRO A 248 20.57 3.86 -1.75
N VAL A 249 20.31 2.79 -1.00
CA VAL A 249 21.13 1.57 -1.03
C VAL A 249 21.19 1.04 -2.46
N GLY A 250 22.39 0.82 -2.99
CA GLY A 250 22.59 0.38 -4.39
C GLY A 250 22.67 1.51 -5.43
N GLY A 251 22.66 2.78 -5.00
CA GLY A 251 22.87 3.95 -5.87
C GLY A 251 21.58 4.68 -6.26
N PRO A 252 21.71 5.79 -7.03
CA PRO A 252 20.60 6.71 -7.30
C PRO A 252 19.42 6.08 -8.06
N TYR A 253 19.63 4.97 -8.77
CA TYR A 253 18.62 4.23 -9.54
C TYR A 253 18.58 2.75 -9.10
N SER A 254 18.29 2.52 -7.82
CA SER A 254 18.24 1.19 -7.20
C SER A 254 16.82 0.62 -7.06
N THR A 255 16.71 -0.70 -7.11
CA THR A 255 15.49 -1.47 -6.74
C THR A 255 15.48 -1.88 -5.27
N LEU A 256 16.61 -1.74 -4.57
CA LEU A 256 16.77 -2.18 -3.17
C LEU A 256 16.20 -1.16 -2.17
N ALA A 257 16.09 0.11 -2.56
CA ALA A 257 15.56 1.20 -1.74
C ALA A 257 14.73 2.15 -2.60
N LEU A 258 13.89 2.99 -1.98
CA LEU A 258 13.20 4.06 -2.72
C LEU A 258 14.24 5.03 -3.29
N SER A 259 14.31 5.07 -4.62
CA SER A 259 15.34 5.77 -5.39
C SER A 259 14.71 6.51 -6.57
N TYR A 260 15.50 7.26 -7.34
CA TYR A 260 15.01 7.98 -8.53
C TYR A 260 14.47 7.04 -9.63
N LEU A 261 14.76 5.73 -9.56
CA LEU A 261 14.16 4.74 -10.46
C LEU A 261 12.62 4.68 -10.34
N HIS A 262 12.09 4.84 -9.14
CA HIS A 262 10.66 4.73 -8.87
C HIS A 262 9.84 5.88 -9.50
N PRO A 263 10.14 7.16 -9.19
CA PRO A 263 9.45 8.27 -9.84
C PRO A 263 9.74 8.35 -11.33
N ALA A 264 10.94 7.96 -11.80
CA ALA A 264 11.23 7.89 -13.24
C ALA A 264 10.31 6.89 -13.97
N ALA A 265 10.10 5.70 -13.40
CA ALA A 265 9.19 4.71 -13.97
C ALA A 265 7.73 5.19 -13.99
N MET A 266 7.26 5.82 -12.90
CA MET A 266 5.93 6.43 -12.86
C MET A 266 5.77 7.56 -13.90
N ALA A 267 6.80 8.41 -14.06
CA ALA A 267 6.81 9.48 -15.05
C ALA A 267 6.81 8.93 -16.48
N ALA A 268 7.56 7.86 -16.75
CA ALA A 268 7.57 7.19 -18.04
C ALA A 268 6.19 6.60 -18.41
N LEU A 269 5.53 5.91 -17.46
CA LEU A 269 4.16 5.43 -17.65
C LEU A 269 3.15 6.58 -17.85
N ALA A 270 3.30 7.68 -17.11
CA ALA A 270 2.48 8.87 -17.29
C ALA A 270 2.62 9.45 -18.70
N PHE A 271 3.86 9.59 -19.18
CA PHE A 271 4.16 10.05 -20.52
C PHE A 271 3.56 9.11 -21.59
N GLN A 272 3.74 7.80 -21.43
CA GLN A 272 3.16 6.80 -22.33
C GLN A 272 1.63 6.91 -22.38
N ALA A 273 0.98 7.03 -21.23
CA ALA A 273 -0.47 7.18 -21.14
C ALA A 273 -0.97 8.47 -21.84
N LEU A 274 -0.23 9.59 -21.73
CA LEU A 274 -0.55 10.83 -22.44
C LEU A 274 -0.35 10.70 -23.94
N ALA A 275 0.76 10.10 -24.38
CA ALA A 275 1.04 9.84 -25.79
C ALA A 275 -0.07 8.96 -26.41
N CYS A 276 -0.46 7.88 -25.72
CA CYS A 276 -1.59 7.05 -26.10
C CYS A 276 -2.90 7.83 -26.17
N ALA A 277 -3.19 8.69 -25.18
CA ALA A 277 -4.39 9.52 -25.19
C ALA A 277 -4.41 10.52 -26.37
N TRP A 278 -3.24 11.07 -26.72
CA TRP A 278 -3.08 12.00 -27.83
C TRP A 278 -3.26 11.32 -29.18
N LEU A 279 -2.67 10.13 -29.36
CA LEU A 279 -2.85 9.32 -30.55
C LEU A 279 -4.32 8.89 -30.71
N GLU A 280 -4.94 8.39 -29.65
CA GLU A 280 -6.31 7.91 -29.67
C GLU A 280 -7.31 9.04 -29.94
N ALA A 281 -7.09 10.24 -29.40
CA ALA A 281 -7.92 11.41 -29.69
C ALA A 281 -7.86 11.89 -31.15
N ARG A 282 -6.84 11.46 -31.90
CA ARG A 282 -6.64 11.79 -33.33
C ARG A 282 -6.92 10.62 -34.26
N ARG A 283 -7.25 9.45 -33.72
CA ARG A 283 -7.66 8.32 -34.57
C ARG A 283 -8.95 8.70 -35.29
N PRO A 284 -9.00 8.56 -36.63
CA PRO A 284 -10.25 8.66 -37.35
C PRO A 284 -11.27 7.73 -36.70
N ALA A 285 -12.55 8.15 -36.63
CA ALA A 285 -13.62 7.26 -36.21
C ALA A 285 -13.48 5.95 -36.99
N ARG A 286 -13.50 4.80 -36.28
CA ARG A 286 -13.49 3.50 -36.96
C ARG A 286 -14.72 3.46 -37.86
N GLY A 287 -14.52 3.74 -39.14
CA GLY A 287 -15.52 3.55 -40.17
C GLY A 287 -15.73 2.07 -40.33
N VAL A 288 -16.60 1.49 -39.50
CA VAL A 288 -17.15 0.17 -39.73
C VAL A 288 -18.63 0.27 -39.38
N ALA A 289 -19.41 0.52 -40.42
CA ALA A 289 -20.74 -0.03 -40.53
C ALA A 289 -20.59 -1.57 -40.50
N LEU A 290 -21.23 -2.20 -39.52
CA LEU A 290 -21.78 -3.54 -39.64
C LEU A 290 -23.26 -3.43 -39.30
#